data_AF-A0A8C3TIV6-F1
#
_entry.id   AF-A0A8C3TIV6-F1
#
_cell.length_a   1.000
_cell.length_b   1.000
_cell.length_c   1.000
_cell.angle_alpha   90.00
_cell.angle_beta   90.00
_cell.angle_gamma   90.00
#
_symmetry.space_group_name_H-M   'P 1'
#
loop_
_entity.id
_entity.type
_entity.pdbx_description
1 polymer ?
#
loop_
_entity_poly.entity_id
_entity_poly.type
_entity_poly.pdbx_seq_one_letter_code
_entity_poly.pdbx_strand_id
1 'polypeptide(L)'
;MAELGGPDGGRDPAVSELQRLVAAEQQRAQFTAQVHNFMEVCWDKCVDKPGSKLDSRTEGCLASCVDRFIDTTLSITNRFAQIVQKGGH
;
A
#
# COMPACT_ATOMS: atom_id res chain seq x y z
N MET A 1 19.16 9.21 35.61
CA MET A 1 19.03 10.67 35.80
C MET A 1 19.76 11.38 34.67
N ALA A 2 19.10 11.48 33.53
CA ALA A 2 19.44 12.43 32.47
C ALA A 2 18.11 13.11 32.14
N GLU A 3 18.07 14.41 32.38
CA GLU A 3 16.84 15.16 32.61
C GLU A 3 16.00 15.28 31.34
N LEU A 4 14.77 14.78 31.43
CA LEU A 4 13.70 15.07 30.49
C LEU A 4 13.02 16.36 30.97
N GLY A 5 13.27 17.48 30.28
CA GLY A 5 12.42 18.67 30.42
C GLY A 5 13.14 20.01 30.21
N GLY A 6 12.98 20.59 29.01
CA GLY A 6 13.18 22.02 28.74
C GLY A 6 12.03 22.53 27.85
N PRO A 7 11.39 23.68 28.16
CA PRO A 7 10.20 24.18 27.46
C PRO A 7 10.57 25.07 26.26
N ASP A 8 11.23 24.50 25.26
CA ASP A 8 11.40 25.16 23.96
C ASP A 8 10.75 24.28 22.89
N GLY A 9 9.46 24.54 22.65
CA GLY A 9 8.63 23.89 21.63
C GLY A 9 9.00 24.28 20.21
N GLY A 10 10.28 24.51 19.91
CA GLY A 10 10.80 24.68 18.57
C GLY A 10 11.20 23.32 18.01
N ARG A 11 10.39 22.76 17.11
CA ARG A 11 10.78 21.55 16.37
C ARG A 11 12.10 21.83 15.65
N ASP A 12 13.17 21.14 16.04
CA ASP A 12 14.46 21.21 15.36
C ASP A 12 14.24 21.06 13.84
N PRO A 13 14.69 22.02 13.01
CA PRO A 13 14.43 22.00 11.57
C PRO A 13 14.98 20.72 10.91
N ALA A 14 16.09 20.19 11.42
CA ALA A 14 16.65 18.92 11.00
C ALA A 14 15.75 17.72 11.33
N VAL A 15 15.07 17.73 12.48
CA VAL A 15 14.12 16.67 12.88
C VAL A 15 12.87 16.73 12.02
N SER A 16 12.35 17.92 11.70
CA SER A 16 11.21 18.04 10.77
C SER A 16 11.53 17.55 9.36
N GLU A 17 12.73 17.86 8.84
CA GLU A 17 13.13 17.40 7.52
C GLU A 17 13.33 15.88 7.50
N LEU A 18 13.96 15.32 8.53
CA LEU A 18 14.09 13.87 8.68
C LEU A 18 12.72 13.19 8.72
N GLN A 19 11.75 13.73 9.47
CA GLN A 19 10.38 13.20 9.52
C GLN A 19 9.72 13.20 8.14
N ARG A 20 9.93 14.26 7.34
CA ARG A 20 9.40 14.36 5.98
C ARG A 20 10.00 13.29 5.06
N LEU A 21 11.32 13.09 5.13
CA LEU A 21 12.02 12.06 4.35
C LEU A 21 11.56 10.65 4.75
N VAL A 22 11.45 10.38 6.06
CA VAL A 22 10.96 9.09 6.57
C VAL A 22 9.54 8.82 6.09
N ALA A 23 8.64 9.82 6.13
CA ALA A 23 7.27 9.65 5.65
C ALA A 23 7.21 9.31 4.15
N ALA A 24 8.06 9.96 3.32
CA ALA A 24 8.15 9.66 1.90
C ALA A 24 8.65 8.23 1.63
N GLU A 25 9.70 7.79 2.34
CA GLU A 25 10.20 6.42 2.20
C GLU A 25 9.21 5.37 2.71
N GLN A 26 8.46 5.67 3.78
CA GLN A 26 7.39 4.80 4.26
C GLN A 26 6.30 4.62 3.21
N GLN A 27 5.86 5.70 2.56
CA GLN A 27 4.88 5.61 1.47
C GLN A 27 5.40 4.76 0.30
N ARG A 28 6.68 4.94 -0.07
CA ARG A 28 7.32 4.14 -1.12
C ARG A 28 7.42 2.67 -0.74
N ALA A 29 7.78 2.36 0.50
CA ALA A 29 7.85 1.00 1.01
C ALA A 29 6.47 0.32 1.00
N GLN A 30 5.42 1.03 1.43
CA GLN A 30 4.04 0.53 1.38
C GLN A 30 3.58 0.23 -0.04
N PHE A 31 3.85 1.15 -0.99
CA PHE A 31 3.55 0.92 -2.40
C PHE A 31 4.29 -0.31 -2.94
N THR A 32 5.56 -0.45 -2.60
CA THR A 32 6.39 -1.59 -3.04
C THR A 32 5.85 -2.91 -2.50
N ALA A 33 5.46 -2.95 -1.22
CA ALA A 33 4.80 -4.11 -0.61
C ALA A 33 3.48 -4.46 -1.33
N GLN A 34 2.69 -3.44 -1.73
CA GLN A 34 1.45 -3.66 -2.47
C GLN A 34 1.70 -4.24 -3.86
N VAL A 35 2.75 -3.78 -4.56
CA VAL A 35 3.20 -4.37 -5.84
C VAL A 35 3.62 -5.82 -5.65
N HIS A 36 4.39 -6.14 -4.61
CA HIS A 36 4.77 -7.53 -4.33
C HIS A 36 3.55 -8.42 -4.07
N ASN A 37 2.56 -7.95 -3.31
CA ASN A 37 1.31 -8.68 -3.12
C ASN A 37 0.54 -8.90 -4.43
N PHE A 38 0.51 -7.92 -5.33
CA PHE A 38 -0.08 -8.11 -6.66
C PHE A 38 0.67 -9.15 -7.47
N MET A 39 2.01 -9.13 -7.43
CA MET A 39 2.83 -10.13 -8.11
C MET A 39 2.51 -11.53 -7.60
N GLU A 40 2.46 -11.74 -6.29
CA GLU A 40 2.13 -13.06 -5.72
C GLU A 40 0.72 -13.52 -6.12
N VAL A 41 -0.31 -12.71 -5.86
CA VAL A 41 -1.70 -13.10 -6.11
C VAL A 41 -1.96 -13.29 -7.61
N CYS A 42 -1.55 -12.34 -8.45
CA CYS A 42 -1.87 -12.41 -9.88
C CYS A 42 -0.99 -13.43 -10.62
N TRP A 43 0.21 -13.72 -10.12
CA TRP A 43 1.02 -14.82 -10.65
C TRP A 43 0.29 -16.14 -10.51
N ASP A 44 -0.16 -16.48 -9.29
CA ASP A 44 -0.88 -17.73 -9.01
C ASP A 44 -2.19 -17.87 -9.78
N LYS A 45 -2.82 -16.75 -10.16
CA LYS A 45 -4.09 -16.75 -10.92
C LYS A 45 -3.91 -16.81 -12.43
N CYS A 46 -2.87 -16.16 -12.96
CA CYS A 46 -2.76 -15.92 -14.40
C CYS A 46 -1.63 -16.71 -15.07
N VAL A 47 -0.63 -17.17 -14.33
CA VAL A 47 0.57 -17.82 -14.89
C VAL A 47 0.59 -19.30 -14.53
N ASP A 48 0.19 -20.15 -15.48
CA ASP A 48 0.23 -21.61 -15.34
C ASP A 48 1.63 -22.18 -15.64
N LYS A 49 2.22 -21.79 -16.78
CA LYS A 49 3.56 -22.24 -17.19
C LYS A 49 4.44 -21.06 -17.55
N PRO A 50 5.60 -20.88 -16.88
CA PRO A 50 6.52 -19.81 -17.22
C PRO A 50 7.16 -20.09 -18.59
N GLY A 51 6.98 -19.16 -19.53
CA GLY A 51 7.65 -19.14 -20.83
C GLY A 51 8.77 -18.12 -20.87
N SER A 52 9.49 -18.06 -22.00
CA SER A 52 10.51 -17.02 -22.23
C SER A 52 9.93 -15.61 -22.41
N LYS A 53 8.62 -15.53 -22.69
CA LYS A 53 7.83 -14.30 -22.81
C LYS A 53 6.41 -14.58 -22.32
N LEU A 54 5.73 -13.52 -21.87
CA LEU A 54 4.30 -13.59 -21.61
C LEU A 54 3.55 -13.58 -22.95
N ASP A 55 2.56 -14.45 -23.09
CA ASP A 55 1.63 -14.38 -24.21
C ASP A 55 0.55 -13.32 -23.94
N SER A 56 -0.12 -12.86 -24.99
CA SER A 56 -1.14 -11.80 -24.90
C SER A 56 -2.29 -12.16 -23.94
N ARG A 57 -2.61 -13.45 -23.79
CA ARG A 57 -3.65 -13.89 -22.85
C ARG A 57 -3.19 -13.69 -21.41
N THR A 58 -1.95 -14.06 -21.12
CA THR A 58 -1.32 -13.93 -19.80
C THR A 58 -1.17 -12.45 -19.44
N GLU A 59 -0.69 -11.62 -20.36
CA GLU A 59 -0.59 -10.16 -20.17
C GLU A 59 -1.97 -9.55 -19.87
N GLY A 60 -2.99 -9.89 -20.65
CA GLY A 60 -4.36 -9.41 -20.43
C GLY A 60 -4.96 -9.88 -19.11
N CYS A 61 -4.67 -11.12 -18.69
CA CYS A 61 -5.08 -11.64 -17.39
C CYS A 61 -4.43 -10.86 -16.24
N LEU A 62 -3.12 -10.61 -16.31
CA LEU A 62 -2.39 -9.88 -15.27
C LEU A 62 -2.93 -8.45 -15.10
N ALA A 63 -3.13 -7.73 -16.20
CA ALA A 63 -3.72 -6.39 -16.18
C ALA A 63 -5.12 -6.41 -15.53
N SER A 64 -5.98 -7.32 -15.99
CA SER A 64 -7.33 -7.47 -15.44
C SER A 64 -7.30 -7.87 -13.95
N CYS A 65 -6.38 -8.74 -13.54
CA CYS A 65 -6.25 -9.20 -12.17
C CYS A 65 -5.93 -8.04 -11.21
N VAL A 66 -4.96 -7.21 -11.55
CA VAL A 66 -4.59 -6.04 -10.74
C VAL A 66 -5.76 -5.06 -10.65
N ASP A 67 -6.41 -4.72 -11.78
CA ASP A 67 -7.58 -3.83 -11.80
C ASP A 67 -8.72 -4.37 -10.94
N ARG A 68 -9.04 -5.67 -11.08
CA ARG A 68 -10.09 -6.31 -10.28
C ARG A 68 -9.74 -6.34 -8.79
N PHE A 69 -8.47 -6.56 -8.43
CA PHE A 69 -8.03 -6.58 -7.04
C PHE A 69 -8.23 -5.19 -6.39
N ILE A 70 -7.79 -4.13 -7.08
CA ILE A 70 -7.93 -2.75 -6.59
C ILE A 70 -9.41 -2.39 -6.45
N ASP A 71 -10.22 -2.61 -7.50
CA ASP A 71 -11.66 -2.31 -7.49
C ASP A 71 -12.38 -3.03 -6.34
N THR A 72 -12.09 -4.31 -6.15
CA THR A 72 -12.72 -5.13 -5.11
C THR A 72 -12.30 -4.66 -3.72
N THR A 73 -11.01 -4.38 -3.52
CA THR A 73 -10.48 -3.89 -2.24
C THR A 73 -11.11 -2.55 -1.86
N LEU A 74 -11.22 -1.62 -2.81
CA LEU A 74 -11.85 -0.32 -2.58
C LEU A 74 -13.35 -0.48 -2.30
N SER A 75 -14.06 -1.31 -3.05
CA SER A 75 -15.49 -1.58 -2.85
C SER A 75 -15.77 -2.14 -1.44
N ILE A 76 -15.00 -3.15 -1.01
CA ILE A 76 -15.14 -3.76 0.33
C ILE A 76 -14.80 -2.73 1.42
N THR A 77 -13.69 -2.02 1.28
CA THR A 77 -13.24 -1.05 2.28
C THR A 77 -14.24 0.09 2.43
N ASN A 78 -14.76 0.63 1.33
CA ASN A 78 -15.77 1.68 1.34
C ASN A 78 -17.07 1.21 1.99
N ARG A 79 -17.52 -0.01 1.68
CA ARG A 79 -18.71 -0.59 2.31
C ARG A 79 -18.51 -0.77 3.81
N PHE A 80 -17.35 -1.26 4.23
CA PHE A 80 -17.04 -1.45 5.64
C PHE A 80 -17.03 -0.11 6.39
N ALA A 81 -16.38 0.91 5.83
CA ALA A 81 -16.37 2.27 6.41
C ALA A 81 -17.78 2.83 6.60
N GLN A 82 -18.68 2.64 5.62
CA GLN A 82 -20.08 3.04 5.74
C GLN A 82 -20.84 2.30 6.85
N ILE A 83 -20.56 1.01 7.05
CA ILE A 83 -21.19 0.22 8.12
C ILE A 83 -20.71 0.72 9.49
N VAL A 84 -19.40 0.92 9.67
CA VAL A 84 -18.82 1.41 10.94
C VAL A 84 -19.37 2.78 11.31
N GLN A 85 -19.50 3.70 10.34
CA GLN A 85 -20.08 5.03 10.59
C GLN A 85 -21.55 4.99 10.99
N LYS A 86 -22.33 4.02 10.48
CA LYS A 86 -23.77 3.88 10.78
C LYS A 86 -24.06 3.10 12.06
N GLY A 87 -23.17 2.20 12.48
CA GLY A 87 -23.31 1.39 13.69
C GLY A 87 -22.86 2.07 14.98
N GLY A 88 -22.38 3.32 14.92
CA GLY A 88 -21.95 4.13 16.06
C GLY A 88 -23.06 4.96 16.71
N HIS A 89 -24.33 4.59 16.54
CA HIS A 89 -25.49 5.17 17.22
C HIS A 89 -26.28 4.07 17.95
#